data_AF-A0A3Q0E9Y9-F1
#
_entry.id   AF-A0A3Q0E9Y9-F1
#
_cell.length_a   1.000
_cell.length_b   1.000
_cell.length_c   1.000
_cell.angle_alpha   90.00
_cell.angle_beta   90.00
_cell.angle_gamma   90.00
#
_symmetry.space_group_name_H-M   'P 1'
#
loop_
_entity.id
_entity.type
_entity.pdbx_description
1 polymer ?
#
loop_
_entity_poly.entity_id
_entity_poly.type
_entity_poly.pdbx_seq_one_letter_code
_entity_poly.pdbx_strand_id
1 'polypeptide(L)'
;MDIRPNHTIYINNMNDKIKKEELKRSLYALFPQFGHVVDIVALKTMKMRGQAFVIFKELSSSMNVLRQLQGFPFYSKPMQIQYAKTDSDIISKMWSIFADKGKKKEKKKAKTVPDYPPNYILFLNNLPEETNAMMLSMLFNQFPGFKEVRLVPRRYGIAFVEFENNG
;
A
#
# COMPACT_ATOMS: atom_id res chain seq x y z
N MET A 1 -10.11 24.88 -0.04
CA MET A 1 -10.35 23.44 0.18
C MET A 1 -9.00 22.77 0.19
N ASP A 2 -8.60 22.19 1.31
CA ASP A 2 -7.38 21.40 1.41
C ASP A 2 -7.55 20.10 0.61
N ILE A 3 -6.76 19.96 -0.46
CA ILE A 3 -6.79 18.77 -1.31
C ILE A 3 -5.89 17.72 -0.66
N ARG A 4 -6.51 16.63 -0.19
CA ARG A 4 -5.80 15.50 0.42
C ARG A 4 -4.98 14.73 -0.63
N PRO A 5 -3.89 14.04 -0.22
CA PRO A 5 -3.17 13.13 -1.10
C PRO A 5 -4.10 12.09 -1.74
N ASN A 6 -3.90 11.86 -3.05
CA ASN A 6 -4.71 10.94 -3.84
C ASN A 6 -3.80 10.08 -4.74
N HIS A 7 -4.21 8.83 -5.00
CA HIS A 7 -3.56 7.94 -5.98
C HIS A 7 -3.61 8.50 -7.41
N THR A 8 -4.60 9.36 -7.67
CA THR A 8 -4.80 10.04 -8.93
C THR A 8 -4.24 11.45 -8.84
N ILE A 9 -3.36 11.79 -9.79
CA ILE A 9 -2.94 13.17 -10.02
C ILE A 9 -3.74 13.76 -11.19
N TYR A 10 -4.07 15.03 -11.06
CA TYR A 10 -4.63 15.87 -12.10
C TYR A 10 -3.52 16.73 -12.69
N ILE A 11 -3.37 16.68 -14.01
CA ILE A 11 -2.40 17.45 -14.76
C ILE A 11 -3.15 18.43 -15.65
N ASN A 12 -2.77 19.70 -15.61
CA ASN A 12 -3.30 20.73 -16.48
C ASN A 12 -2.18 21.58 -17.09
N ASN A 13 -2.57 22.59 -17.87
CA ASN A 13 -1.68 23.46 -18.63
C ASN A 13 -0.81 22.71 -19.68
N MET A 14 -1.21 21.52 -20.10
CA MET A 14 -0.51 20.82 -21.20
C MET A 14 -0.84 21.45 -22.55
N ASN A 15 -0.05 21.10 -23.57
CA ASN A 15 -0.26 21.54 -24.94
C ASN A 15 -1.48 20.82 -25.55
N ASP A 16 -2.54 21.58 -25.83
CA ASP A 16 -3.80 21.06 -26.33
C ASP A 16 -3.81 20.81 -27.85
N LYS A 17 -2.73 21.12 -28.56
CA LYS A 17 -2.57 20.81 -30.00
C LYS A 17 -2.11 19.37 -30.25
N ILE A 18 -1.52 18.71 -29.25
CA ILE A 18 -0.99 17.35 -29.37
C ILE A 18 -2.13 16.34 -29.54
N LYS A 19 -1.99 15.38 -30.47
CA LYS A 19 -3.01 14.34 -30.71
C LYS A 19 -3.17 13.46 -29.45
N LYS A 20 -4.39 12.95 -29.23
CA LYS A 20 -4.73 12.17 -28.01
C LYS A 20 -3.80 10.96 -27.81
N GLU A 21 -3.56 10.20 -28.87
CA GLU A 21 -2.72 8.99 -28.81
C GLU A 21 -1.27 9.31 -28.49
N GLU A 22 -0.72 10.35 -29.10
CA GLU A 22 0.64 10.81 -28.85
C GLU A 22 0.79 11.35 -27.42
N LEU A 23 -0.17 12.17 -26.98
CA LEU A 23 -0.23 12.67 -25.61
C LEU A 23 -0.22 11.52 -24.61
N LYS A 24 -1.11 10.52 -24.79
CA LYS A 24 -1.15 9.34 -23.92
C LYS A 24 0.16 8.57 -23.95
N ARG A 25 0.73 8.29 -25.12
CA ARG A 25 2.00 7.58 -25.26
C ARG A 25 3.13 8.28 -24.49
N SER A 26 3.22 9.60 -24.59
CA SER A 26 4.27 10.37 -23.91
C SER A 26 4.07 10.41 -22.39
N LEU A 27 2.83 10.50 -21.90
CA LEU A 27 2.54 10.38 -20.47
C LEU A 27 2.87 8.96 -19.97
N TYR A 28 2.56 7.92 -20.75
CA TYR A 28 2.93 6.53 -20.46
C TYR A 28 4.43 6.27 -20.52
N ALA A 29 5.20 7.06 -21.26
CA ALA A 29 6.67 6.97 -21.23
C ALA A 29 7.26 7.68 -20.01
N LEU A 30 6.64 8.78 -19.55
CA LEU A 30 7.15 9.60 -18.46
C LEU A 30 6.83 9.02 -17.08
N PHE A 31 5.58 8.68 -16.79
CA PHE A 31 5.15 8.40 -15.42
C PHE A 31 5.59 7.06 -14.79
N PRO A 32 5.88 5.99 -15.56
CA PRO A 32 6.32 4.73 -14.94
C PRO A 32 7.59 4.83 -14.10
N GLN A 33 8.45 5.82 -14.34
CA GLN A 33 9.68 6.03 -13.55
C GLN A 33 9.40 6.37 -12.07
N PHE A 34 8.17 6.79 -11.73
CA PHE A 34 7.77 7.12 -10.35
C PHE A 34 6.98 6.01 -9.67
N GLY A 35 6.54 4.99 -10.42
CA GLY A 35 5.77 3.87 -9.91
C GLY A 35 4.83 3.26 -10.92
N HIS A 36 4.10 2.22 -10.48
CA HIS A 36 3.16 1.50 -11.32
C HIS A 36 1.96 2.39 -11.65
N VAL A 37 1.84 2.77 -12.92
CA VAL A 37 0.68 3.48 -13.47
C VAL A 37 -0.41 2.47 -13.80
N VAL A 38 -1.58 2.64 -13.18
CA VAL A 38 -2.76 1.79 -13.40
C VAL A 38 -3.48 2.20 -14.68
N ASP A 39 -3.70 3.50 -14.88
CA ASP A 39 -4.31 4.04 -16.11
C ASP A 39 -4.00 5.54 -16.28
N ILE A 40 -4.15 6.02 -17.51
CA ILE A 40 -4.05 7.43 -17.90
C ILE A 40 -5.30 7.83 -18.70
N VAL A 41 -6.03 8.79 -18.14
CA VAL A 41 -7.24 9.36 -18.73
C VAL A 41 -6.91 10.72 -19.33
N ALA A 42 -7.03 10.83 -20.65
CA ALA A 42 -6.91 12.09 -21.38
C ALA A 42 -8.02 12.18 -22.43
N LEU A 43 -8.69 13.32 -22.50
CA LEU A 43 -9.79 13.60 -23.41
C LEU A 43 -9.51 14.90 -24.18
N LYS A 44 -10.04 15.01 -25.40
CA LYS A 44 -9.84 16.17 -26.28
C LYS A 44 -11.09 17.05 -26.41
N THR A 45 -12.10 16.83 -25.58
CA THR A 45 -13.30 17.67 -25.55
C THR A 45 -12.94 19.09 -25.10
N MET A 46 -13.77 20.08 -25.43
CA MET A 46 -13.51 21.49 -25.10
C MET A 46 -13.22 21.73 -23.61
N LYS A 47 -13.89 20.96 -22.74
CA LYS A 47 -13.70 21.04 -21.28
C LYS A 47 -12.43 20.34 -20.78
N MET A 48 -11.94 19.32 -21.48
CA MET A 48 -10.86 18.43 -21.02
C MET A 48 -9.54 18.59 -21.78
N ARG A 49 -9.53 19.35 -22.89
CA ARG A 49 -8.31 19.58 -23.66
C ARG A 49 -7.24 20.27 -22.79
N GLY A 50 -5.98 19.85 -22.95
CA GLY A 50 -4.87 20.33 -22.14
C GLY A 50 -4.83 19.76 -20.72
N GLN A 51 -5.66 18.75 -20.41
CA GLN A 51 -5.75 18.10 -19.10
C GLN A 51 -5.65 16.58 -19.21
N ALA A 52 -5.17 15.96 -18.14
CA ALA A 52 -5.17 14.51 -17.98
C ALA A 52 -5.22 14.12 -16.51
N PHE A 53 -5.59 12.87 -16.27
CA PHE A 53 -5.45 12.20 -14.99
C PHE A 53 -4.49 11.03 -15.16
N VAL A 54 -3.57 10.88 -14.21
CA VAL A 54 -2.66 9.74 -14.12
C VAL A 54 -2.92 9.05 -12.80
N ILE A 55 -3.18 7.75 -12.86
CA ILE A 55 -3.62 6.96 -11.72
C ILE A 55 -2.48 6.02 -11.35
N PHE A 56 -1.94 6.16 -10.15
CA PHE A 56 -0.91 5.28 -9.62
C PHE A 56 -1.51 4.20 -8.72
N LYS A 57 -0.82 3.06 -8.66
CA LYS A 57 -1.16 2.00 -7.71
C LYS A 57 -0.84 2.40 -6.27
N GLU A 58 0.29 3.09 -6.07
CA GLU A 58 0.79 3.48 -4.76
C GLU A 58 0.63 4.99 -4.55
N LEU A 59 0.19 5.40 -3.35
CA LEU A 59 0.04 6.81 -2.98
C LEU A 59 1.39 7.56 -2.94
N SER A 60 2.46 6.87 -2.59
CA SER A 60 3.81 7.46 -2.55
C SER A 60 4.29 7.89 -3.93
N SER A 61 3.91 7.19 -5.00
CA SER A 61 4.24 7.56 -6.38
C SER A 61 3.62 8.89 -6.78
N SER A 62 2.35 9.13 -6.44
CA SER A 62 1.69 10.40 -6.75
C SER A 62 2.29 11.58 -5.96
N MET A 63 2.64 11.35 -4.69
CA MET A 63 3.36 12.32 -3.85
C MET A 63 4.71 12.70 -4.46
N ASN A 64 5.46 11.70 -4.96
CA ASN A 64 6.77 11.92 -5.55
C ASN A 64 6.69 12.72 -6.85
N VAL A 65 5.74 12.36 -7.73
CA VAL A 65 5.48 13.08 -8.98
C VAL A 65 5.15 14.55 -8.72
N LEU A 66 4.28 14.84 -7.75
CA LEU A 66 3.91 16.22 -7.45
C LEU A 66 5.12 17.06 -7.04
N ARG A 67 6.07 16.47 -6.28
CA ARG A 67 7.30 17.16 -5.87
C ARG A 67 8.30 17.34 -7.01
N GLN A 68 8.47 16.34 -7.88
CA GLN A 68 9.54 16.33 -8.88
C GLN A 68 9.15 16.94 -10.23
N LEU A 69 7.88 16.80 -10.62
CA LEU A 69 7.43 17.15 -11.97
C LEU A 69 6.55 18.40 -12.01
N GLN A 70 6.44 19.13 -10.90
CA GLN A 70 5.72 20.39 -10.90
C GLN A 70 6.39 21.40 -11.82
N GLY A 71 5.63 21.94 -12.79
CA GLY A 71 6.15 22.88 -13.78
C GLY A 71 7.07 22.27 -14.83
N PHE A 72 7.22 20.94 -14.87
CA PHE A 72 8.10 20.27 -15.83
C PHE A 72 7.68 20.63 -17.27
N PRO A 73 8.61 21.05 -18.14
CA PRO A 73 8.31 21.35 -19.54
C PRO A 73 7.87 20.09 -20.29
N PHE A 74 6.61 20.06 -20.73
CA PHE A 74 6.04 18.95 -21.48
C PHE A 74 5.35 19.50 -22.74
N TYR A 75 5.89 19.15 -23.92
CA TYR A 75 5.50 19.75 -25.20
C TYR A 75 5.52 21.29 -25.19
N SER A 76 6.62 21.85 -24.67
CA SER A 76 6.88 23.29 -24.58
C SER A 76 5.90 24.08 -23.70
N LYS A 77 5.16 23.40 -22.82
CA LYS A 77 4.37 24.04 -21.76
C LYS A 77 4.72 23.47 -20.39
N PRO A 78 4.84 24.31 -19.34
CA PRO A 78 5.09 23.83 -17.99
C PRO A 78 3.81 23.19 -17.45
N MET A 79 3.78 21.86 -17.32
CA MET A 79 2.60 21.18 -16.81
C MET A 79 2.40 21.46 -15.32
N GLN A 80 1.14 21.62 -14.90
CA GLN A 80 0.79 21.84 -13.51
C GLN A 80 0.11 20.60 -12.95
N ILE A 81 0.60 20.12 -11.80
CA ILE A 81 0.17 18.89 -11.16
C ILE A 81 -0.50 19.22 -9.83
N GLN A 82 -1.64 18.60 -9.58
CA GLN A 82 -2.39 18.66 -8.33
C GLN A 82 -2.92 17.25 -8.02
N TYR A 83 -3.32 16.99 -6.77
CA TYR A 83 -4.12 15.79 -6.49
C TYR A 83 -5.51 15.93 -7.12
N ALA A 84 -6.08 14.81 -7.57
CA ALA A 84 -7.46 14.78 -7.99
C ALA A 84 -8.39 15.07 -6.80
N LYS A 85 -9.52 15.74 -7.08
CA LYS A 85 -10.53 16.08 -6.05
C LYS A 85 -11.30 14.87 -5.55
N THR A 86 -11.41 13.84 -6.38
CA THR A 86 -12.15 12.61 -6.12
C THR A 86 -11.29 11.42 -6.53
N ASP A 87 -11.54 10.26 -5.93
CA ASP A 87 -10.91 9.02 -6.33
C ASP A 87 -11.36 8.61 -7.74
N SER A 88 -10.43 7.99 -8.49
CA SER A 88 -10.75 7.44 -9.81
C SER A 88 -11.55 6.15 -9.67
N ASP A 89 -12.48 5.90 -10.59
CA ASP A 89 -13.36 4.71 -10.59
C ASP A 89 -12.58 3.40 -10.43
N ILE A 90 -11.40 3.31 -11.05
CA ILE A 90 -10.55 2.11 -10.98
C ILE A 90 -9.95 1.90 -9.57
N ILE A 91 -9.62 2.96 -8.84
CA ILE A 91 -9.13 2.90 -7.46
C ILE A 91 -10.27 2.49 -6.53
N SER A 92 -11.45 3.10 -6.70
CA SER A 92 -12.66 2.75 -5.94
C SER A 92 -13.04 1.28 -6.13
N LYS A 93 -13.00 0.78 -7.38
CA LYS A 93 -13.23 -0.65 -7.68
C LYS A 93 -12.14 -1.54 -7.08
N MET A 94 -10.88 -1.14 -7.19
CA MET A 94 -9.75 -1.89 -6.64
C MET A 94 -9.93 -2.07 -5.14
N TRP A 95 -10.19 -1.00 -4.39
CA TRP A 95 -10.45 -1.07 -2.94
C TRP A 95 -11.73 -1.84 -2.60
N SER A 96 -12.80 -1.70 -3.38
CA SER A 96 -14.02 -2.50 -3.17
C SER A 96 -13.75 -4.00 -3.31
N ILE A 97 -12.96 -4.41 -4.31
CA ILE A 97 -12.55 -5.81 -4.51
C ILE A 97 -11.67 -6.28 -3.34
N PHE A 98 -10.78 -5.45 -2.83
CA PHE A 98 -9.97 -5.78 -1.66
C PHE A 98 -10.79 -5.86 -0.37
N ALA A 99 -11.79 -4.99 -0.19
CA ALA A 99 -12.72 -5.05 0.94
C ALA A 99 -13.55 -6.35 0.92
N ASP A 100 -13.97 -6.81 -0.26
CA ASP A 100 -14.66 -8.11 -0.40
C ASP A 100 -13.72 -9.32 -0.26
N LYS A 101 -12.45 -9.20 -0.70
CA LYS A 101 -11.44 -10.25 -0.49
C LYS A 101 -10.99 -10.35 0.97
N GLY A 102 -11.01 -9.26 1.73
CA GLY A 102 -10.86 -9.26 3.19
C GLY A 102 -11.99 -10.04 3.87
N LYS A 103 -13.23 -9.92 3.36
CA LYS A 103 -14.39 -10.66 3.88
C LYS A 103 -14.51 -12.11 3.39
N LYS A 104 -13.71 -12.55 2.41
CA LYS A 104 -13.72 -13.93 1.90
C LYS A 104 -12.64 -14.85 2.48
N LYS A 105 -11.74 -14.37 3.35
CA LYS A 105 -10.89 -15.21 4.21
C LYS A 105 -11.36 -15.33 5.67
N GLU A 106 -12.53 -14.78 6.01
CA GLU A 106 -13.22 -14.96 7.30
C GLU A 106 -14.56 -15.71 7.17
N LYS A 107 -14.64 -16.68 6.25
CA LYS A 107 -15.69 -17.72 6.30
C LYS A 107 -15.09 -19.10 6.55
N LYS A 108 -14.39 -19.25 7.67
CA LYS A 108 -14.36 -20.51 8.43
C LYS A 108 -14.62 -20.21 9.91
N LYS A 109 -15.89 -20.40 10.28
CA LYS A 109 -16.47 -20.52 11.64
C LYS A 109 -16.38 -19.30 12.55
N ALA A 110 -17.42 -18.47 12.50
CA ALA A 110 -18.01 -17.94 13.73
C ALA A 110 -18.58 -19.13 14.54
N LYS A 111 -17.72 -19.80 15.30
CA LYS A 111 -18.13 -20.40 16.56
C LYS A 111 -17.93 -19.32 17.60
N THR A 112 -18.93 -19.13 18.45
CA THR A 112 -18.82 -18.52 19.79
C THR A 112 -17.38 -18.58 20.29
N VAL A 113 -16.74 -17.43 20.57
CA VAL A 113 -15.46 -17.42 21.29
C VAL A 113 -15.68 -18.23 22.57
N PRO A 114 -15.09 -19.43 22.71
CA PRO A 114 -14.96 -20.01 24.03
C PRO A 114 -14.08 -19.03 24.80
N ASP A 115 -14.43 -18.78 26.04
CA ASP A 115 -13.53 -18.19 27.03
C ASP A 115 -12.23 -19.02 27.02
N TYR A 116 -11.23 -18.55 26.27
CA TYR A 116 -9.92 -19.17 26.30
C TYR A 116 -9.26 -18.64 27.55
N PRO A 117 -9.02 -19.49 28.56
CA PRO A 117 -8.33 -19.04 29.76
C PRO A 117 -6.98 -18.44 29.34
N PRO A 118 -6.50 -17.41 30.05
CA PRO A 118 -5.19 -16.80 29.80
C PRO A 118 -4.14 -17.89 29.60
N ASN A 119 -3.53 -17.90 28.41
CA ASN A 119 -2.52 -18.89 28.09
C ASN A 119 -1.15 -18.26 28.32
N TYR A 120 -0.38 -18.83 29.22
CA TYR A 120 0.98 -18.40 29.58
C TYR A 120 1.99 -18.71 28.47
N ILE A 121 1.53 -19.20 27.32
CA ILE A 121 2.35 -19.47 26.15
C ILE A 121 2.13 -18.38 25.11
N LEU A 122 3.17 -17.58 24.85
CA LEU A 122 3.21 -16.63 23.74
C LEU A 122 3.60 -17.34 22.45
N PHE A 123 2.85 -17.10 21.40
CA PHE A 123 3.16 -17.55 20.05
C PHE A 123 3.88 -16.45 19.26
N LEU A 124 5.09 -16.73 18.81
CA LEU A 124 5.91 -15.85 17.98
C LEU A 124 5.87 -16.34 16.54
N ASN A 125 5.64 -15.42 15.60
CA ASN A 125 5.66 -15.68 14.17
C ASN A 125 6.56 -14.66 13.45
N ASN A 126 6.92 -14.96 12.20
CA ASN A 126 7.75 -14.11 11.36
C ASN A 126 9.13 -13.79 11.98
N LEU A 127 9.72 -14.77 12.69
CA LEU A 127 11.09 -14.65 13.18
C LEU A 127 12.09 -14.81 12.01
N PRO A 128 13.22 -14.07 12.02
CA PRO A 128 14.32 -14.29 11.08
C PRO A 128 14.79 -15.76 11.07
N GLU A 129 15.24 -16.27 9.93
CA GLU A 129 15.69 -17.66 9.78
C GLU A 129 16.88 -18.00 10.68
N GLU A 130 17.69 -16.99 11.03
CA GLU A 130 18.84 -17.10 11.92
C GLU A 130 18.45 -17.14 13.41
N THR A 131 17.17 -16.95 13.74
CA THR A 131 16.69 -16.91 15.12
C THR A 131 16.76 -18.29 15.76
N ASN A 132 17.52 -18.39 16.85
CA ASN A 132 17.64 -19.61 17.64
C ASN A 132 17.04 -19.46 19.04
N ALA A 133 16.91 -20.58 19.75
CA ALA A 133 16.29 -20.62 21.07
C ALA A 133 17.08 -19.82 22.12
N MET A 134 18.41 -19.74 22.01
CA MET A 134 19.25 -18.99 22.96
C MET A 134 19.00 -17.49 22.87
N MET A 135 18.90 -16.93 21.66
CA MET A 135 18.60 -15.50 21.43
C MET A 135 17.25 -15.12 22.05
N LEU A 136 16.23 -15.96 21.80
CA LEU A 136 14.90 -15.76 22.37
C LEU A 136 14.91 -15.94 23.89
N SER A 137 15.64 -16.92 24.41
CA SER A 137 15.77 -17.13 25.87
C SER A 137 16.41 -15.91 26.53
N MET A 138 17.48 -15.34 25.97
CA MET A 138 18.09 -14.11 26.50
C MET A 138 17.11 -12.94 26.50
N LEU A 139 16.30 -12.79 25.44
CA LEU A 139 15.31 -11.73 25.33
C LEU A 139 14.18 -11.88 26.33
N PHE A 140 13.67 -13.10 26.55
CA PHE A 140 12.50 -13.31 27.40
C PHE A 140 12.83 -13.55 28.87
N ASN A 141 14.06 -13.94 29.21
CA ASN A 141 14.51 -14.12 30.59
C ASN A 141 14.47 -12.84 31.43
N GLN A 142 14.42 -11.66 30.80
CA GLN A 142 14.24 -10.39 31.52
C GLN A 142 12.83 -10.21 32.11
N PHE A 143 11.84 -10.97 31.62
CA PHE A 143 10.47 -10.88 32.09
C PHE A 143 10.22 -11.89 33.23
N PRO A 144 9.62 -11.46 34.35
CA PRO A 144 9.25 -12.36 35.44
C PRO A 144 8.39 -13.53 34.97
N GLY A 145 8.69 -14.72 35.47
CA GLY A 145 7.98 -15.94 35.14
C GLY A 145 8.39 -16.59 33.82
N PHE A 146 9.44 -16.13 33.11
CA PHE A 146 9.92 -16.84 31.93
C PHE A 146 10.35 -18.29 32.28
N LYS A 147 9.89 -19.27 31.48
CA LYS A 147 10.18 -20.68 31.70
C LYS A 147 10.99 -21.30 30.56
N GLU A 148 10.46 -21.30 29.35
CA GLU A 148 11.17 -21.90 28.20
C GLU A 148 10.79 -21.31 26.84
N VAL A 149 11.69 -21.50 25.87
CA VAL A 149 11.41 -21.25 24.45
C VAL A 149 11.42 -22.57 23.68
N ARG A 150 10.37 -22.81 22.89
CA ARG A 150 10.24 -23.96 22.00
C ARG A 150 10.16 -23.51 20.54
N LEU A 151 11.20 -23.82 19.77
CA LEU A 151 11.19 -23.66 18.31
C LEU A 151 10.43 -24.82 17.66
N VAL A 152 9.78 -24.56 16.52
CA VAL A 152 9.06 -25.61 15.77
C VAL A 152 10.00 -26.25 14.75
N PRO A 153 10.32 -27.56 14.87
CA PRO A 153 11.12 -28.25 13.88
C PRO A 153 10.45 -28.19 12.50
N ARG A 154 11.22 -27.94 11.44
CA ARG A 154 10.75 -27.82 10.05
C ARG A 154 9.88 -26.60 9.74
N ARG A 155 9.74 -25.63 10.66
CA ARG A 155 9.16 -24.31 10.37
C ARG A 155 10.03 -23.21 10.93
N TYR A 156 10.89 -22.67 10.08
CA TYR A 156 11.60 -21.44 10.35
C TYR A 156 10.59 -20.30 10.54
N GLY A 157 10.88 -19.40 11.49
CA GLY A 157 10.04 -18.23 11.76
C GLY A 157 8.95 -18.39 12.82
N ILE A 158 8.88 -19.53 13.53
CA ILE A 158 7.87 -19.77 14.57
C ILE A 158 8.51 -20.27 15.87
N ALA A 159 8.10 -19.67 17.00
CA ALA A 159 8.50 -20.09 18.34
C ALA A 159 7.32 -19.98 19.33
N PHE A 160 7.39 -20.75 20.40
CA PHE A 160 6.52 -20.61 21.57
C PHE A 160 7.35 -20.22 22.79
N VAL A 161 6.89 -19.29 23.59
CA VAL A 161 7.53 -18.87 24.84
C VAL A 161 6.58 -19.15 25.99
N GLU A 162 6.97 -20.01 26.91
CA GLU A 162 6.16 -20.37 28.08
C GLU A 162 6.56 -19.52 29.29
N PHE A 163 5.55 -19.03 30.01
CA PHE A 163 5.66 -18.34 31.28
C PHE A 163 5.01 -19.16 32.40
N GLU A 164 5.47 -18.95 33.62
CA GLU A 164 4.86 -19.46 34.84
C GLU A 164 3.54 -18.75 35.11
N ASN A 165 2.56 -19.54 35.54
CA ASN A 165 1.28 -19.03 36.02
C ASN A 165 1.46 -18.53 37.45
N ASN A 166 1.73 -17.24 37.63
CA ASN A 166 1.52 -16.62 38.94
C ASN A 166 0.01 -16.42 39.10
N GLY A 167 -0.62 -17.40 39.75
CA GLY A 167 -2.05 -17.42 40.06
C GLY A 167 -2.52 -16.24 40.91
#